data_AF-A0A2E5CAE5-F1
#
_entry.id   AF-A0A2E5CAE5-F1
#
_cell.length_a   1.000
_cell.length_b   1.000
_cell.length_c   1.000
_cell.angle_alpha   90.00
_cell.angle_beta   90.00
_cell.angle_gamma   90.00
#
_symmetry.space_group_name_H-M   'P 1'
#
loop_
_entity.id
_entity.type
_entity.pdbx_description
1 polymer ?
#
loop_
_entity_poly.entity_id
_entity_poly.type
_entity_poly.pdbx_seq_one_letter_code
_entity_poly.pdbx_strand_id
1 'polypeptide(L)'
;MRKTYLINKRFQFVFIGYFLGLSLASCTGFYIAITYYFIELEKKAMGEIDSGHVFFEFLKQQQQGLNFHFFITSFVIIILGVIGGLYISHKVAGPIHRLTTYLEENSKSKECPLITFRKGDFFPELKAALNSFIKR
;
A
#
# COMPACT_ATOMS: atom_id res chain seq x y z
N MET A 1 -5.29 -4.50 27.32
CA MET A 1 -6.00 -4.02 26.10
C MET A 1 -5.81 -5.03 24.98
N ARG A 2 -6.87 -5.69 24.51
CA ARG A 2 -6.83 -6.64 23.40
C ARG A 2 -6.53 -5.88 22.11
N LYS A 3 -5.35 -6.10 21.51
CA LYS A 3 -4.90 -5.45 20.26
C LYS A 3 -5.62 -6.07 19.06
N THR A 4 -6.89 -5.76 18.89
CA THR A 4 -7.60 -6.15 17.66
C THR A 4 -7.18 -5.20 16.53
N TYR A 5 -6.28 -5.64 15.66
CA TYR A 5 -5.81 -4.84 14.51
C TYR A 5 -6.89 -4.66 13.44
N LEU A 6 -7.85 -5.58 13.37
CA LEU A 6 -8.98 -5.51 12.46
C LEU A 6 -10.20 -4.91 13.16
N ILE A 7 -10.36 -3.60 13.05
CA ILE A 7 -11.49 -2.86 13.64
C ILE A 7 -12.63 -2.78 12.62
N ASN A 8 -12.32 -2.32 11.42
CA ASN A 8 -13.27 -2.25 10.31
C ASN A 8 -12.74 -3.08 9.15
N LYS A 9 -12.98 -4.40 9.21
CA LYS A 9 -12.48 -5.37 8.22
C LYS A 9 -12.80 -4.96 6.79
N ARG A 10 -14.03 -4.49 6.54
CA ARG A 10 -14.48 -4.06 5.21
C ARG A 10 -13.61 -2.91 4.67
N PHE A 11 -13.45 -1.85 5.44
CA PHE A 11 -12.59 -0.72 5.05
C PHE A 11 -11.14 -1.15 4.87
N GLN A 12 -10.59 -1.93 5.80
CA GLN A 12 -9.19 -2.33 5.78
C GLN A 12 -8.86 -3.24 4.58
N PHE A 13 -9.72 -4.21 4.25
CA PHE A 13 -9.52 -5.05 3.06
C PHE A 13 -9.62 -4.27 1.75
N VAL A 14 -10.56 -3.33 1.65
CA VAL A 14 -10.65 -2.43 0.49
C VAL A 14 -9.38 -1.59 0.37
N PHE A 15 -8.91 -1.02 1.47
CA PHE A 15 -7.70 -0.20 1.50
C PHE A 15 -6.45 -1.00 1.12
N ILE A 16 -6.27 -2.20 1.68
CA ILE A 16 -5.17 -3.11 1.33
C ILE A 16 -5.28 -3.52 -0.14
N GLY A 17 -6.49 -3.78 -0.64
CA GLY A 17 -6.75 -4.11 -2.05
C GLY A 17 -6.26 -3.01 -2.99
N TYR A 18 -6.48 -1.73 -2.66
CA TYR A 18 -5.93 -0.62 -3.44
C TYR A 18 -4.40 -0.59 -3.43
N PHE A 19 -3.76 -0.76 -2.27
CA PHE A 19 -2.28 -0.81 -2.17
C PHE A 19 -1.70 -1.99 -2.95
N LEU A 20 -2.32 -3.16 -2.85
CA LEU A 20 -1.91 -4.35 -3.58
C LEU A 20 -2.08 -4.17 -5.08
N GLY A 21 -3.24 -3.68 -5.52
CA GLY A 21 -3.51 -3.42 -6.93
C GLY A 21 -2.55 -2.40 -7.54
N LEU A 22 -2.28 -1.31 -6.82
CA LEU A 22 -1.29 -0.31 -7.24
C LEU A 22 0.11 -0.91 -7.35
N SER A 23 0.53 -1.68 -6.34
CA SER A 23 1.86 -2.32 -6.33
C SER A 23 2.03 -3.31 -7.50
N LEU A 24 1.00 -4.11 -7.78
CA LEU A 24 0.99 -5.06 -8.90
C LEU A 24 1.00 -4.34 -10.26
N ALA A 25 0.22 -3.26 -10.40
CA ALA A 25 0.21 -2.45 -11.61
C ALA A 25 1.58 -1.81 -11.86
N SER A 26 2.21 -1.25 -10.83
CA SER A 26 3.56 -0.70 -10.92
C SER A 26 4.60 -1.77 -11.29
N CYS A 27 4.59 -2.93 -10.63
CA CYS A 27 5.51 -4.02 -10.97
C CYS A 27 5.30 -4.51 -12.41
N THR A 28 4.05 -4.70 -12.84
CA THR A 28 3.74 -5.06 -14.22
C THR A 28 4.28 -4.02 -15.21
N GLY A 29 4.05 -2.74 -14.95
CA GLY A 29 4.54 -1.66 -15.79
C GLY A 29 6.07 -1.63 -15.92
N PHE A 30 6.78 -1.78 -14.79
CA PHE A 30 8.24 -1.85 -14.81
C PHE A 30 8.76 -3.10 -15.53
N TYR A 31 8.14 -4.26 -15.33
CA TYR A 31 8.55 -5.49 -16.00
C TYR A 31 8.38 -5.40 -17.53
N ILE A 32 7.27 -4.81 -17.98
CA ILE A 32 7.04 -4.54 -19.41
C ILE A 32 8.12 -3.60 -19.94
N ALA A 33 8.41 -2.49 -19.23
CA ALA A 33 9.42 -1.53 -19.65
C ALA A 33 10.83 -2.16 -19.77
N ILE A 34 11.22 -2.97 -18.79
CA ILE A 34 12.49 -3.71 -18.80
C ILE A 34 12.54 -4.68 -19.98
N THR A 35 11.48 -5.47 -20.19
CA THR A 35 11.43 -6.45 -21.28
C THR A 35 11.52 -5.77 -22.63
N TYR A 36 10.78 -4.67 -22.82
CA TYR A 36 10.83 -3.87 -24.03
C TYR A 36 12.22 -3.29 -24.29
N TYR A 37 12.89 -2.79 -23.24
CA TYR A 37 14.26 -2.29 -23.33
C TYR A 37 15.23 -3.35 -23.85
N PHE A 38 15.18 -4.58 -23.33
CA PHE A 38 16.05 -5.67 -23.80
C PHE A 38 15.74 -6.07 -25.25
N ILE A 39 14.47 -6.15 -25.64
CA ILE A 39 14.06 -6.43 -27.02
C ILE A 39 14.58 -5.34 -27.98
N GLU A 40 14.46 -4.07 -27.61
CA GLU A 40 14.93 -2.96 -28.43
C GLU A 40 16.46 -2.97 -28.55
N LEU A 41 17.17 -3.30 -27.47
CA LEU A 41 18.62 -3.41 -27.46
C LEU A 41 19.12 -4.56 -28.36
N GLU A 42 18.49 -5.73 -28.27
CA GLU A 42 18.77 -6.88 -29.14
C GLU A 42 18.54 -6.51 -30.61
N LYS A 43 17.40 -5.89 -30.92
CA LYS A 43 17.07 -5.46 -32.29
C LYS A 43 18.10 -4.48 -32.86
N LYS A 44 18.57 -3.52 -32.06
CA LYS A 44 19.61 -2.58 -32.48
C LYS A 44 20.94 -3.28 -32.72
N ALA A 45 21.31 -4.22 -31.85
CA ALA A 45 22.55 -4.97 -31.98
C ALA A 45 22.58 -5.86 -33.23
N MET A 46 21.45 -6.47 -33.61
CA MET A 46 21.35 -7.27 -34.85
C MET A 46 21.58 -6.46 -36.13
N GLY A 47 21.41 -5.13 -36.08
CA GLY A 47 21.70 -4.25 -37.22
C GLY A 47 23.20 -3.98 -37.41
N GLU A 48 24.00 -4.18 -36.37
CA GLU A 48 25.43 -3.84 -36.32
C GLU A 48 26.34 -5.07 -36.24
N ILE A 49 25.84 -6.18 -35.66
CA ILE A 49 26.63 -7.37 -35.32
C ILE A 49 25.86 -8.63 -35.74
N ASP A 50 26.58 -9.66 -36.18
CA ASP A 50 25.99 -10.95 -36.53
C ASP A 50 25.26 -11.61 -35.35
N SER A 51 24.13 -12.22 -35.66
CA SER A 51 23.22 -12.92 -34.76
C SER A 51 23.87 -14.02 -33.91
N GLY A 52 24.97 -14.62 -34.35
CA GLY A 52 25.73 -15.63 -33.60
C GLY A 52 26.73 -15.06 -32.59
N HIS A 53 26.79 -13.73 -32.43
CA HIS A 53 27.81 -13.10 -31.59
C HIS A 53 27.55 -13.32 -30.08
N VAL A 54 28.63 -13.53 -29.32
CA VAL A 54 28.61 -13.78 -27.84
C VAL A 54 27.87 -12.70 -27.04
N PHE A 55 27.72 -11.51 -27.62
CA PHE A 55 26.96 -10.41 -27.03
C PHE A 55 25.50 -10.77 -26.77
N PHE A 56 24.83 -11.52 -27.66
CA PHE A 56 23.44 -11.92 -27.46
C PHE A 56 23.27 -12.91 -26.30
N GLU A 57 24.21 -13.84 -26.15
CA GLU A 57 24.23 -14.73 -24.99
C GLU A 57 24.46 -13.96 -23.69
N PHE A 58 25.37 -12.99 -23.71
CA PHE A 58 25.61 -12.10 -22.58
C PHE A 58 24.34 -11.30 -22.22
N LEU A 59 23.65 -10.70 -23.20
CA LEU A 59 22.40 -9.97 -22.97
C LEU A 59 21.33 -10.86 -22.34
N LYS A 60 21.18 -12.09 -22.82
CA LYS A 60 20.22 -13.06 -22.28
C LYS A 60 20.55 -13.41 -20.82
N GLN A 61 21.83 -13.63 -20.50
CA GLN A 61 22.27 -13.87 -19.12
C GLN A 61 22.00 -12.66 -18.22
N GLN A 62 22.26 -11.44 -18.70
CA GLN A 62 21.95 -10.21 -17.97
C GLN A 62 20.44 -10.06 -17.73
N GLN A 63 19.61 -10.31 -18.74
CA GLN A 63 18.16 -10.25 -18.61
C GLN A 63 17.65 -11.28 -17.59
N GLN A 64 18.17 -12.51 -17.60
CA GLN A 64 17.82 -13.52 -16.60
C GLN A 64 18.22 -13.11 -15.19
N GLY A 65 19.44 -12.59 -15.01
CA GLY A 65 19.90 -12.07 -13.73
C GLY A 65 19.02 -10.93 -13.23
N LEU A 66 18.68 -9.99 -14.10
CA LEU A 66 17.82 -8.85 -13.76
C LEU A 66 16.39 -9.31 -13.44
N ASN A 67 15.83 -10.26 -14.19
CA ASN A 67 14.52 -10.84 -13.90
C ASN A 67 14.47 -11.47 -12.51
N PHE A 68 15.51 -12.20 -12.10
CA PHE A 68 15.60 -12.78 -10.76
C PHE A 68 15.57 -11.71 -9.66
N HIS A 69 16.40 -10.67 -9.79
CA HIS A 69 16.40 -9.55 -8.85
C HIS A 69 15.06 -8.80 -8.84
N PHE A 70 14.44 -8.64 -10.01
CA PHE A 70 13.14 -8.00 -10.16
C PHE A 70 12.07 -8.75 -9.38
N PHE A 71 11.97 -10.08 -9.53
CA PHE A 71 10.98 -10.87 -8.79
C PHE A 71 11.17 -10.78 -7.27
N ILE A 72 12.40 -10.84 -6.78
CA ILE A 72 12.69 -10.70 -5.35
C ILE A 72 12.27 -9.32 -4.84
N THR A 73 12.69 -8.27 -5.54
CA THR A 73 12.39 -6.88 -5.14
C THR A 73 10.89 -6.57 -5.22
N SER A 74 10.20 -7.01 -6.28
CA SER A 74 8.73 -6.92 -6.39
C SER A 74 8.02 -7.63 -5.24
N PHE A 75 8.47 -8.83 -4.87
CA PHE A 75 7.89 -9.58 -3.75
C PHE A 75 8.04 -8.81 -2.43
N VAL A 76 9.21 -8.25 -2.16
CA VAL A 76 9.47 -7.41 -0.98
C VAL A 76 8.58 -6.16 -0.99
N ILE A 77 8.47 -5.47 -2.12
CA ILE A 77 7.63 -4.26 -2.26
C ILE A 77 6.15 -4.59 -1.97
N ILE A 78 5.64 -5.70 -2.49
CA ILE A 78 4.26 -6.14 -2.25
C ILE A 78 4.03 -6.41 -0.75
N ILE A 79 4.95 -7.12 -0.10
CA ILE A 79 4.86 -7.37 1.35
C ILE A 79 4.84 -6.06 2.13
N LEU A 80 5.75 -5.14 1.82
CA LEU A 80 5.81 -3.83 2.46
C LEU A 80 4.53 -3.03 2.22
N GLY A 81 3.97 -3.10 1.01
CA GLY A 81 2.69 -2.46 0.65
C GLY A 81 1.52 -3.01 1.47
N VAL A 82 1.44 -4.34 1.67
CA VAL A 82 0.40 -4.97 2.49
C VAL A 82 0.56 -4.59 3.97
N ILE A 83 1.77 -4.66 4.52
CA ILE A 83 2.06 -4.28 5.92
C ILE A 83 1.76 -2.79 6.14
N GLY A 84 2.20 -1.92 5.22
CA GLY A 84 1.93 -0.49 5.24
C GLY A 84 0.44 -0.18 5.15
N GLY A 85 -0.28 -0.84 4.23
CA GLY A 85 -1.73 -0.72 4.08
C GLY A 85 -2.48 -1.15 5.34
N LEU A 86 -2.08 -2.26 5.98
CA LEU A 86 -2.62 -2.70 7.27
C LEU A 86 -2.37 -1.68 8.38
N TYR A 87 -1.14 -1.17 8.48
CA TYR A 87 -0.75 -0.21 9.51
C TYR A 87 -1.52 1.12 9.38
N ILE A 88 -1.57 1.67 8.17
CA ILE A 88 -2.25 2.94 7.89
C ILE A 88 -3.75 2.77 8.09
N SER A 89 -4.35 1.74 7.49
CA SER A 89 -5.79 1.50 7.61
C SER A 89 -6.23 1.27 9.05
N HIS A 90 -5.40 0.64 9.90
CA HIS A 90 -5.69 0.50 11.33
C HIS A 90 -5.78 1.86 12.04
N LYS A 91 -4.82 2.75 11.78
CA LYS A 91 -4.76 4.09 12.38
C LYS A 91 -5.85 5.04 11.87
N VAL A 92 -6.41 4.77 10.69
CA VAL A 92 -7.56 5.50 10.14
C VAL A 92 -8.88 4.93 10.67
N ALA A 93 -9.04 3.60 10.64
CA ALA A 93 -10.28 2.93 11.05
C ALA A 93 -10.57 3.07 12.55
N GLY A 94 -9.53 3.11 13.39
CA GLY A 94 -9.65 3.26 14.84
C GLY A 94 -10.45 4.49 15.30
N PRO A 95 -10.02 5.72 14.97
CA PRO A 95 -10.73 6.95 15.37
C PRO A 95 -12.12 7.05 14.74
N ILE A 96 -12.30 6.62 13.48
CA ILE A 96 -13.60 6.63 12.81
C ILE A 96 -14.59 5.68 13.50
N HIS A 97 -14.18 4.45 13.78
CA HIS A 97 -15.04 3.49 14.48
C HIS A 97 -15.42 3.98 15.89
N ARG A 98 -14.45 4.54 16.63
CA ARG A 98 -14.71 5.15 17.94
C ARG A 98 -15.71 6.29 17.85
N LEU A 99 -15.59 7.15 16.84
CA LEU A 99 -16.50 8.26 16.63
C LEU A 99 -17.92 7.76 16.32
N THR A 100 -18.07 6.79 15.43
CA THR A 100 -19.38 6.21 15.10
C THR A 100 -20.05 5.62 16.33
N THR A 101 -19.36 4.76 17.08
CA THR A 101 -19.90 4.16 18.31
C THR A 101 -20.22 5.22 19.36
N TYR A 102 -19.35 6.22 19.53
CA TYR A 102 -19.59 7.34 20.44
C TYR A 102 -20.87 8.09 20.09
N LEU A 103 -21.09 8.41 18.80
CA LEU A 103 -22.28 9.12 18.36
C LEU A 103 -23.55 8.26 18.54
N GLU A 104 -23.49 6.96 18.23
CA GLU A 104 -24.61 6.04 18.42
C GLU A 104 -25.02 5.95 19.89
N GLU A 105 -24.05 5.71 20.78
CA GLU A 105 -24.28 5.56 22.23
C GLU A 105 -24.79 6.84 22.88
N ASN A 106 -24.32 8.00 22.46
CA ASN A 106 -24.64 9.28 23.10
C ASN A 106 -25.73 10.09 22.39
N SER A 107 -26.21 9.64 21.22
CA SER A 107 -27.27 10.33 20.44
C SER A 107 -28.57 10.58 21.21
N LYS A 108 -28.85 9.77 22.25
CA LYS A 108 -30.06 9.85 23.07
C LYS A 108 -29.78 10.23 24.52
N SER A 109 -28.51 10.40 24.88
CA SER A 109 -28.11 10.75 26.25
C SER A 109 -28.28 12.26 26.46
N LYS A 110 -28.73 12.66 27.65
CA LYS A 110 -28.70 14.08 28.06
C LYS A 110 -27.28 14.54 28.40
N GLU A 111 -26.39 13.61 28.69
CA GLU A 111 -24.99 13.87 29.00
C GLU A 111 -24.09 13.27 27.93
N CYS A 112 -23.29 14.12 27.29
CA CYS A 112 -22.30 13.72 26.28
C CYS A 112 -20.89 13.81 26.89
N PRO A 113 -20.25 12.69 27.28
CA PRO A 113 -18.90 12.70 27.82
C PRO A 113 -17.87 13.04 26.74
N LEU A 114 -16.70 13.56 27.10
CA LEU A 114 -15.66 13.91 26.10
C LEU A 114 -15.09 12.66 25.40
N ILE A 115 -14.91 12.74 24.08
CA ILE A 115 -14.34 11.65 23.27
C ILE A 115 -12.80 11.59 23.39
N THR A 116 -12.26 10.38 23.35
CA THR A 116 -10.80 10.13 23.33
C THR A 116 -10.38 9.17 22.21
N PHE A 117 -9.34 9.58 21.47
CA PHE A 117 -8.66 8.76 20.46
C PHE A 117 -7.32 8.25 20.98
N ARG A 118 -6.78 7.21 20.34
CA ARG A 118 -5.49 6.61 20.74
C ARG A 118 -4.34 7.51 20.27
N LYS A 119 -3.21 7.42 20.97
CA LYS A 119 -1.99 8.14 20.56
C LYS A 119 -1.51 7.62 19.21
N GLY A 120 -1.35 8.51 18.23
CA GLY A 120 -0.86 8.18 16.90
C GLY A 120 -1.94 7.76 15.88
N ASP A 121 -3.23 7.89 16.23
CA ASP A 121 -4.34 7.88 15.27
C ASP A 121 -4.23 9.09 14.32
N PHE A 122 -4.73 8.96 13.09
CA PHE A 122 -4.52 9.98 12.04
C PHE A 122 -5.33 11.27 12.23
N PHE A 123 -6.36 11.29 13.07
CA PHE A 123 -7.26 12.43 13.20
C PHE A 123 -7.36 13.01 14.62
N PRO A 124 -6.24 13.49 15.21
CA PRO A 124 -6.28 14.16 16.51
C PRO A 124 -7.15 15.43 16.51
N GLU A 125 -7.24 16.13 15.39
CA GLU A 125 -8.07 17.33 15.20
C GLU A 125 -9.56 17.03 15.31
N LEU A 126 -10.03 15.87 14.84
CA LEU A 126 -11.43 15.45 15.00
C LEU A 126 -11.80 15.33 16.48
N LYS A 127 -10.90 14.77 17.31
CA LYS A 127 -11.10 14.71 18.77
C LYS A 127 -11.24 16.12 19.35
N ALA A 128 -10.36 17.04 18.97
CA ALA A 128 -10.38 18.40 19.49
C ALA A 128 -11.66 19.15 19.10
N ALA A 129 -12.06 19.07 17.82
CA ALA A 129 -13.27 19.70 17.32
C ALA A 129 -14.54 19.16 18.01
N LEU A 130 -14.67 17.84 18.15
CA LEU A 130 -15.84 17.23 18.77
C LEU A 130 -15.95 17.60 20.25
N ASN A 131 -14.83 17.58 20.99
CA ASN A 131 -14.81 17.95 22.40
C ASN A 131 -15.14 19.43 22.62
N SER A 132 -14.73 20.32 21.71
CA SER A 132 -15.12 21.73 21.77
C SER A 132 -16.60 21.93 21.48
N PHE A 133 -17.17 21.14 20.55
CA PHE A 133 -18.61 21.16 20.27
C PHE A 133 -19.44 20.69 21.46
N ILE A 134 -19.03 19.60 22.13
CA ILE A 134 -19.72 19.04 23.30
C ILE A 134 -19.73 20.00 24.50
N LYS A 135 -18.71 20.85 24.63
CA LYS A 135 -18.59 21.82 25.73
C LYS A 135 -19.41 23.10 25.54
N ARG A 136 -19.99 23.31 24.34
CA ARG A 136 -20.89 24.43 24.08
C ARG A 136 -22.29 24.10 24.57
#